data_AF-A0A560Z574-F1
#
_entry.id   AF-A0A560Z574-F1
#
_cell.length_a   1.000
_cell.length_b   1.000
_cell.length_c   1.000
_cell.angle_alpha   90.00
_cell.angle_beta   90.00
_cell.angle_gamma   90.00
#
_symmetry.space_group_name_H-M   'P 1'
#
loop_
_entity.id
_entity.type
_entity.pdbx_description
1 polymer ?
#
loop_
_entity_poly.entity_id
_entity_poly.type
_entity_poly.pdbx_seq_one_letter_code
_entity_poly.pdbx_strand_id
1 'polypeptide(L)'
;MVNETIPARHQMTPGEIKVSAQAVSFARANKKTIGTRRTNQAIYPPEEAPVSVFMAGSPGAGKTEASIALLNLFADTKILRIDPDELRNEFSEYTGANSWLFQGGVSILVEKILDFALDQRQSFLLDGTFSNIDVARKNVERSLKKGRFVQILYVYQNPQLAWGFVKAREEAEGRRIRKAHFIDQYFAARDVVNALKLEYGSDIHVDLLLKHIDNSGRLYKAGVDKIDYHIPERHTRADLEATLELSSGAKS
;
A
#
# COMPACT_ATOMS: atom_id res chain seq x y z
N MET A 1 8.35 -37.78 5.00
CA MET A 1 9.07 -36.60 5.53
C MET A 1 9.66 -35.86 4.35
N VAL A 2 8.93 -34.89 3.82
CA VAL A 2 9.43 -34.00 2.76
C VAL A 2 9.72 -32.69 3.46
N ASN A 3 11.02 -32.39 3.60
CA ASN A 3 11.52 -31.21 4.27
C ASN A 3 11.44 -30.05 3.26
N GLU A 4 10.27 -29.42 3.13
CA GLU A 4 10.12 -28.22 2.31
C GLU A 4 10.98 -27.11 2.92
N THR A 5 12.02 -26.75 2.19
CA THR A 5 12.99 -25.74 2.59
C THR A 5 12.31 -24.38 2.45
N ILE A 6 11.85 -23.81 3.57
CA ILE A 6 11.39 -22.43 3.64
C ILE A 6 12.53 -21.55 3.08
N PRO A 7 12.33 -20.73 2.05
CA PRO A 7 13.40 -19.91 1.49
C PRO A 7 13.94 -18.97 2.57
N ALA A 8 15.25 -19.01 2.77
CA ALA A 8 15.94 -18.25 3.80
C ALA A 8 15.56 -16.77 3.72
N ARG A 9 15.02 -16.22 4.81
CA ARG A 9 14.92 -14.76 4.99
C ARG A 9 16.32 -14.20 4.75
N HIS A 10 16.46 -13.31 3.78
CA HIS A 10 17.72 -12.62 3.52
C HIS A 10 18.23 -12.00 4.81
N GLN A 11 19.31 -12.54 5.35
CA GLN A 11 19.95 -12.00 6.53
C GLN A 11 20.63 -10.70 6.10
N MET A 12 20.25 -9.61 6.77
CA MET A 12 20.89 -8.32 6.56
C MET A 12 22.35 -8.40 7.01
N THR A 13 23.24 -7.79 6.23
CA THR A 13 24.64 -7.58 6.61
C THR A 13 24.73 -6.63 7.82
N PRO A 14 25.86 -6.62 8.56
CA PRO A 14 26.06 -5.66 9.65
C PRO A 14 25.90 -4.19 9.24
N GLY A 15 26.30 -3.85 8.01
CA GLY A 15 26.10 -2.51 7.44
C GLY A 15 24.63 -2.18 7.23
N GLU A 16 23.87 -3.11 6.65
CA GLU A 16 22.41 -2.96 6.44
C GLU A 16 21.63 -2.87 7.75
N ILE A 17 22.03 -3.64 8.78
CA ILE A 17 21.45 -3.56 10.12
C ILE A 17 21.67 -2.16 10.70
N LYS A 18 22.89 -1.60 10.53
CA LYS A 18 23.22 -0.25 11.00
C LYS A 18 22.35 0.81 10.32
N VAL A 19 22.22 0.76 8.98
CA VAL A 19 21.38 1.68 8.21
C VAL A 19 19.91 1.59 8.65
N SER A 20 19.38 0.38 8.80
CA SER A 20 18.02 0.15 9.28
C SER A 20 17.78 0.72 10.69
N ALA A 21 18.73 0.51 11.60
CA ALA A 21 18.68 1.07 12.95
C ALA A 21 18.74 2.61 12.96
N GLN A 22 19.59 3.20 12.11
CA GLN A 22 19.70 4.65 11.93
C GLN A 22 18.40 5.25 11.39
N ALA A 23 17.77 4.60 10.40
CA ALA A 23 16.48 5.01 9.87
C ALA A 23 15.39 5.01 10.95
N VAL A 24 15.34 3.96 11.79
CA VAL A 24 14.40 3.91 12.93
C VAL A 24 14.69 5.02 13.94
N SER A 25 15.96 5.24 14.29
CA SER A 25 16.35 6.31 15.22
C SER A 25 15.96 7.69 14.71
N PHE A 26 16.27 7.98 13.44
CA PHE A 26 15.88 9.21 12.76
C PHE A 26 14.37 9.40 12.77
N ALA A 27 13.60 8.37 12.39
CA ALA A 27 12.13 8.46 12.39
C ALA A 27 11.59 8.76 13.78
N ARG A 28 12.10 8.11 14.84
CA ARG A 28 11.67 8.38 16.22
C ARG A 28 11.95 9.81 16.66
N ALA A 29 13.12 10.35 16.32
CA ALA A 29 13.51 11.71 16.65
C ALA A 29 12.69 12.76 15.88
N ASN A 30 12.35 12.48 14.62
CA ASN A 30 11.76 13.47 13.71
C ASN A 30 10.27 13.30 13.42
N LYS A 31 9.62 12.20 13.83
CA LYS A 31 8.22 11.89 13.49
C LYS A 31 7.23 13.00 13.84
N LYS A 32 7.46 13.75 14.93
CA LYS A 32 6.60 14.88 15.31
C LYS A 32 6.72 16.02 14.29
N THR A 33 7.95 16.45 14.00
CA THR A 33 8.23 17.52 13.03
C THR A 33 7.74 17.15 11.63
N ILE A 34 8.07 15.94 11.15
CA ILE A 34 7.63 15.45 9.85
C ILE A 34 6.11 15.32 9.82
N GLY A 35 5.50 14.76 10.87
CA GLY A 35 4.05 14.64 10.99
C GLY A 35 3.35 16.00 10.89
N THR A 36 3.77 16.99 11.69
CA THR A 36 3.19 18.34 11.67
C THR A 36 3.30 18.99 10.29
N ARG A 37 4.43 18.85 9.61
CA ARG A 37 4.61 19.37 8.25
C ARG A 37 3.67 18.68 7.25
N ARG A 38 3.55 17.36 7.35
CA ARG A 38 2.72 16.54 6.44
C ARG A 38 1.22 16.73 6.67
N THR A 39 0.79 17.07 7.89
CA THR A 39 -0.63 17.28 8.26
C THR A 39 -0.97 18.75 8.53
N ASN A 40 -0.27 19.69 7.88
CA ASN A 40 -0.48 21.12 8.12
C ASN A 40 -1.95 21.53 7.93
N GLN A 41 -2.59 22.05 8.98
CA GLN A 41 -4.01 22.41 8.98
C GLN A 41 -4.37 23.58 8.06
N ALA A 42 -3.39 24.42 7.68
CA ALA A 42 -3.59 25.46 6.67
C ALA A 42 -3.73 24.87 5.25
N ILE A 43 -3.22 23.65 5.04
CA ILE A 43 -3.31 22.93 3.76
C ILE A 43 -4.48 21.94 3.80
N TYR A 44 -4.64 21.24 4.93
CA TYR A 44 -5.67 20.23 5.17
C TYR A 44 -6.51 20.67 6.38
N PRO A 45 -7.57 21.48 6.20
CA PRO A 45 -8.39 21.92 7.33
C PRO A 45 -9.13 20.75 7.99
N PRO A 46 -9.52 20.87 9.27
CA PRO A 46 -10.39 19.90 9.92
C PRO A 46 -11.76 19.83 9.22
N GLU A 47 -12.32 18.63 9.14
CA GLU A 47 -13.63 18.38 8.52
C GLU A 47 -14.66 17.94 9.57
N GLU A 48 -15.92 18.29 9.34
CA GLU A 48 -17.02 17.85 10.20
C GLU A 48 -17.24 16.33 10.13
N ALA A 49 -17.16 15.76 8.92
CA ALA A 49 -17.33 14.34 8.68
C ALA A 49 -16.11 13.77 7.93
N PRO A 50 -14.96 13.60 8.61
CA PRO A 50 -13.74 13.21 7.92
C PRO A 50 -13.75 11.74 7.52
N VAL A 51 -13.16 11.46 6.36
CA VAL A 51 -13.14 10.16 5.69
C VAL A 51 -11.76 9.52 5.78
N SER A 52 -11.70 8.22 6.05
CA SER A 52 -10.48 7.42 5.98
C SER A 52 -10.54 6.51 4.76
N VAL A 53 -9.69 6.77 3.76
CA VAL A 53 -9.55 5.92 2.57
C VAL A 53 -8.28 5.08 2.68
N PHE A 54 -8.39 3.76 2.53
CA PHE A 54 -7.28 2.83 2.49
C PHE A 54 -7.17 2.20 1.10
N MET A 55 -6.07 2.46 0.40
CA MET A 55 -5.78 1.76 -0.86
C MET A 55 -5.33 0.34 -0.51
N ALA A 56 -5.78 -0.63 -1.31
CA ALA A 56 -5.36 -2.03 -1.21
C ALA A 56 -5.02 -2.59 -2.60
N GLY A 57 -4.09 -3.54 -2.65
CA GLY A 57 -3.70 -4.20 -3.90
C GLY A 57 -2.19 -4.42 -4.03
N SER A 58 -1.82 -5.34 -4.92
CA SER A 58 -0.41 -5.73 -5.12
C SER A 58 0.46 -4.55 -5.58
N PRO A 59 1.79 -4.61 -5.40
CA PRO A 59 2.69 -3.71 -6.14
C PRO A 59 2.39 -3.78 -7.64
N GLY A 60 2.54 -2.65 -8.36
CA GLY A 60 2.23 -2.61 -9.79
C GLY A 60 0.74 -2.72 -10.17
N ALA A 61 -0.18 -2.88 -9.20
CA ALA A 61 -1.62 -2.83 -9.49
C ALA A 61 -2.10 -1.44 -9.95
N GLY A 62 -1.26 -0.43 -9.77
CA GLY A 62 -1.53 0.94 -10.16
C GLY A 62 -2.43 1.69 -9.18
N LYS A 63 -2.15 1.51 -7.88
CA LYS A 63 -2.78 2.24 -6.77
C LYS A 63 -2.43 3.72 -6.80
N THR A 64 -1.18 4.07 -7.12
CA THR A 64 -0.72 5.47 -7.21
C THR A 64 -1.50 6.27 -8.24
N GLU A 65 -1.73 5.75 -9.45
CA GLU A 65 -2.53 6.47 -10.45
C GLU A 65 -4.03 6.46 -10.13
N ALA A 66 -4.49 5.50 -9.32
CA ALA A 66 -5.86 5.48 -8.82
C ALA A 66 -6.06 6.50 -7.71
N SER A 67 -5.11 6.61 -6.77
CA SER A 67 -5.15 7.57 -5.66
C SER A 67 -5.06 9.01 -6.18
N ILE A 68 -4.13 9.30 -7.10
CA ILE A 68 -4.04 10.61 -7.74
C ILE A 68 -5.33 10.96 -8.50
N ALA A 69 -5.88 10.03 -9.29
CA ALA A 69 -7.12 10.26 -10.01
C ALA A 69 -8.30 10.53 -9.07
N LEU A 70 -8.41 9.79 -7.96
CA LEU A 70 -9.44 10.01 -6.94
C LEU A 70 -9.30 11.40 -6.31
N LEU A 71 -8.08 11.81 -5.94
CA LEU A 71 -7.84 13.12 -5.34
C LEU A 71 -8.16 14.26 -6.30
N ASN A 72 -7.90 14.08 -7.61
CA ASN A 72 -8.23 15.08 -8.63
C ASN A 72 -9.74 15.30 -8.80
N LEU A 73 -10.60 14.37 -8.37
CA LEU A 73 -12.05 14.59 -8.33
C LEU A 73 -12.46 15.62 -7.28
N PHE A 74 -11.60 15.87 -6.30
CA PHE A 74 -11.78 16.84 -5.22
C PHE A 74 -10.86 18.05 -5.41
N ALA A 75 -10.70 18.56 -6.63
CA ALA A 75 -9.74 19.62 -6.94
C ALA A 75 -9.87 20.88 -6.06
N ASP A 76 -11.08 21.17 -5.57
CA ASP A 76 -11.39 22.32 -4.72
C ASP A 76 -11.04 22.09 -3.23
N THR A 77 -10.72 20.85 -2.83
CA THR A 77 -10.38 20.49 -1.45
C THR A 77 -9.15 19.59 -1.43
N LYS A 78 -8.05 20.07 -0.86
CA LYS A 78 -6.86 19.23 -0.69
C LYS A 78 -7.15 18.14 0.35
N ILE A 79 -7.00 16.90 -0.07
CA ILE A 79 -7.09 15.72 0.81
C ILE A 79 -5.69 15.20 1.08
N LEU A 80 -5.42 14.80 2.34
CA LEU A 80 -4.12 14.31 2.76
C LEU A 80 -3.82 12.93 2.15
N ARG A 81 -2.91 12.86 1.18
CA ARG A 81 -2.34 11.60 0.69
C ARG A 81 -1.15 11.17 1.55
N ILE A 82 -1.18 9.95 2.05
CA ILE A 82 -0.10 9.34 2.83
C ILE A 82 0.45 8.20 2.00
N ASP A 83 1.61 8.42 1.37
CA ASP A 83 2.31 7.40 0.58
C ASP A 83 3.59 6.98 1.32
N PRO A 84 3.68 5.72 1.82
CA PRO A 84 4.90 5.19 2.40
C PRO A 84 6.13 5.30 1.48
N ASP A 85 5.94 5.22 0.16
CA ASP A 85 7.00 5.29 -0.83
C ASP A 85 7.60 6.70 -0.90
N GLU A 86 6.78 7.75 -0.85
CA GLU A 86 7.24 9.14 -0.77
C GLU A 86 7.97 9.46 0.54
N LEU A 87 7.55 8.84 1.65
CA LEU A 87 8.17 9.06 2.97
C LEU A 87 9.59 8.49 3.07
N ARG A 88 10.01 7.64 2.13
CA ARG A 88 11.40 7.16 2.09
C ARG A 88 12.39 8.27 1.74
N ASN A 89 11.93 9.32 1.05
CA ASN A 89 12.76 10.48 0.71
C ASN A 89 13.10 11.36 1.94
N GLU A 90 12.52 11.08 3.11
CA GLU A 90 12.93 11.72 4.37
C GLU A 90 14.27 11.19 4.90
N PHE A 91 14.73 10.03 4.41
CA PHE A 91 15.97 9.41 4.87
C PHE A 91 17.10 9.67 3.88
N SER A 92 18.16 10.33 4.33
CA SER A 92 19.30 10.72 3.48
C SER A 92 20.05 9.54 2.85
N GLU A 93 20.01 8.36 3.47
CA GLU A 93 20.68 7.15 2.99
C GLU A 93 19.83 6.33 2.00
N TYR A 94 18.61 6.79 1.67
CA TYR A 94 17.73 6.10 0.74
C TYR A 94 18.19 6.30 -0.71
N THR A 95 18.33 5.21 -1.45
CA THR A 95 18.83 5.21 -2.85
C THR A 95 17.89 4.50 -3.83
N GLY A 96 16.65 4.22 -3.43
CA GLY A 96 15.73 3.39 -4.21
C GLY A 96 15.98 1.90 -4.01
N ALA A 97 17.18 1.45 -4.39
CA ALA A 97 17.58 0.04 -4.36
C ALA A 97 17.47 -0.56 -2.95
N ASN A 98 17.91 0.17 -1.93
CA ASN A 98 17.93 -0.27 -0.53
C ASN A 98 16.59 -0.07 0.22
N SER A 99 15.46 0.07 -0.49
CA SER A 99 14.14 0.40 0.09
C SER A 99 13.69 -0.46 1.27
N TRP A 100 14.12 -1.73 1.34
CA TRP A 100 13.76 -2.65 2.42
C TRP A 100 14.38 -2.27 3.77
N LEU A 101 15.49 -1.53 3.78
CA LEU A 101 16.16 -1.07 5.00
C LEU A 101 15.35 -0.01 5.76
N PHE A 102 14.49 0.73 5.06
CA PHE A 102 13.76 1.87 5.62
C PHE A 102 12.35 1.52 6.09
N GLN A 103 11.90 0.27 5.93
CA GLN A 103 10.55 -0.13 6.28
C GLN A 103 10.18 0.23 7.73
N GLY A 104 11.08 -0.04 8.69
CA GLY A 104 10.84 0.27 10.10
C GLY A 104 10.70 1.77 10.37
N GLY A 105 11.56 2.58 9.75
CA GLY A 105 11.49 4.05 9.86
C GLY A 105 10.22 4.61 9.22
N VAL A 106 9.88 4.16 8.02
CA VAL A 106 8.67 4.58 7.28
C VAL A 106 7.41 4.23 8.08
N SER A 107 7.31 3.03 8.65
CA SER A 107 6.16 2.65 9.46
C SER A 107 5.93 3.61 10.63
N ILE A 108 7.00 4.05 11.30
CA ILE A 108 6.92 5.03 12.40
C ILE A 108 6.40 6.39 11.91
N LEU A 109 6.84 6.84 10.73
CA LEU A 109 6.37 8.09 10.14
C LEU A 109 4.90 8.00 9.73
N VAL A 110 4.51 6.92 9.04
CA VAL A 110 3.11 6.67 8.63
C VAL A 110 2.19 6.64 9.85
N GLU A 111 2.53 5.86 10.89
CA GLU A 111 1.73 5.81 12.11
C GLU A 111 1.56 7.21 12.71
N LYS A 112 2.63 8.01 12.77
CA LYS A 112 2.55 9.34 13.37
C LYS A 112 1.71 10.32 12.55
N ILE A 113 1.78 10.22 11.22
CA ILE A 113 0.96 11.04 10.32
C ILE A 113 -0.52 10.66 10.46
N LEU A 114 -0.84 9.35 10.53
CA LEU A 114 -2.20 8.88 10.81
C LEU A 114 -2.71 9.36 12.16
N ASP A 115 -1.89 9.32 13.22
CA ASP A 115 -2.27 9.87 14.53
C ASP A 115 -2.71 11.33 14.41
N PHE A 116 -1.91 12.17 13.75
CA PHE A 116 -2.24 13.57 13.57
C PHE A 116 -3.46 13.79 12.68
N ALA A 117 -3.59 13.08 11.56
CA ALA A 117 -4.76 13.20 10.69
C ALA A 117 -6.06 12.84 11.43
N LEU A 118 -6.03 11.80 12.28
CA LEU A 118 -7.17 11.39 13.10
C LEU A 118 -7.50 12.42 14.18
N ASP A 119 -6.49 12.93 14.91
CA ASP A 119 -6.70 13.91 15.98
C ASP A 119 -7.11 15.29 15.45
N GLN A 120 -6.62 15.65 14.27
CA GLN A 120 -6.92 16.92 13.59
C GLN A 120 -8.18 16.84 12.72
N ARG A 121 -8.89 15.71 12.70
CA ARG A 121 -10.12 15.49 11.91
C ARG A 121 -9.94 15.77 10.41
N GLN A 122 -8.80 15.40 9.83
CA GLN A 122 -8.54 15.57 8.41
C GLN A 122 -8.91 14.30 7.64
N SER A 123 -9.55 14.40 6.49
CA SER A 123 -9.68 13.26 5.57
C SER A 123 -8.32 12.84 5.04
N PHE A 124 -8.10 11.54 4.90
CA PHE A 124 -6.86 11.02 4.35
C PHE A 124 -7.08 9.85 3.41
N LEU A 125 -6.12 9.66 2.52
CA LEU A 125 -5.95 8.48 1.69
C LEU A 125 -4.57 7.86 1.98
N LEU A 126 -4.55 6.62 2.47
CA LEU A 126 -3.33 5.85 2.69
C LEU A 126 -3.03 4.96 1.48
N ASP A 127 -1.97 5.26 0.72
CA ASP A 127 -1.55 4.55 -0.49
C ASP A 127 -0.67 3.33 -0.15
N GLY A 128 -1.22 2.39 0.62
CA GLY A 128 -0.55 1.16 1.04
C GLY A 128 -0.92 -0.04 0.16
N THR A 129 -0.21 -1.16 0.37
CA THR A 129 -0.63 -2.46 -0.21
C THR A 129 -1.77 -3.12 0.58
N PHE A 130 -1.93 -2.72 1.84
CA PHE A 130 -2.94 -3.26 2.76
C PHE A 130 -2.84 -4.78 2.94
N SER A 131 -1.62 -5.30 3.04
CA SER A 131 -1.29 -6.74 2.99
C SER A 131 -0.87 -7.33 4.34
N ASN A 132 -1.00 -6.59 5.45
CA ASN A 132 -0.75 -7.08 6.79
C ASN A 132 -2.02 -6.88 7.62
N ILE A 133 -2.65 -7.99 8.05
CA ILE A 133 -3.95 -7.96 8.70
C ILE A 133 -3.95 -7.17 10.01
N ASP A 134 -2.91 -7.31 10.84
CA ASP A 134 -2.87 -6.66 12.16
C ASP A 134 -2.73 -5.15 12.03
N VAL A 135 -1.89 -4.69 11.10
CA VAL A 135 -1.73 -3.26 10.80
C VAL A 135 -3.00 -2.70 10.15
N ALA A 136 -3.59 -3.43 9.20
CA ALA A 136 -4.80 -3.02 8.51
C ALA A 136 -5.98 -2.90 9.48
N ARG A 137 -6.22 -3.93 10.30
CA ARG A 137 -7.24 -3.95 11.36
C ARG A 137 -7.04 -2.80 12.32
N LYS A 138 -5.83 -2.61 12.86
CA LYS A 138 -5.52 -1.49 13.77
C LYS A 138 -5.90 -0.14 13.14
N ASN A 139 -5.58 0.10 11.87
CA ASN A 139 -5.87 1.37 11.20
C ASN A 139 -7.37 1.58 10.95
N VAL A 140 -8.09 0.51 10.57
CA VAL A 140 -9.56 0.51 10.41
C VAL A 140 -10.23 0.79 11.74
N GLU A 141 -9.93 0.01 12.79
CA GLU A 141 -10.51 0.18 14.12
C GLU A 141 -10.33 1.61 14.66
N ARG A 142 -9.13 2.16 14.51
CA ARG A 142 -8.83 3.52 14.99
C ARG A 142 -9.64 4.57 14.25
N SER A 143 -9.92 4.37 12.97
CA SER A 143 -10.78 5.26 12.18
C SER A 143 -12.25 5.13 12.61
N LEU A 144 -12.75 3.90 12.76
CA LEU A 144 -14.12 3.63 13.23
C LEU A 144 -14.37 4.18 14.63
N LYS A 145 -13.43 3.98 15.57
CA LYS A 145 -13.50 4.54 16.95
C LYS A 145 -13.57 6.07 16.99
N LYS A 146 -13.16 6.75 15.91
CA LYS A 146 -13.26 8.21 15.75
C LYS A 146 -14.51 8.64 14.97
N GLY A 147 -15.45 7.73 14.69
CA GLY A 147 -16.71 8.00 14.02
C GLY A 147 -16.56 8.36 12.53
N ARG A 148 -15.50 7.89 11.89
CA ARG A 148 -15.16 8.25 10.51
C ARG A 148 -15.82 7.29 9.52
N PHE A 149 -16.17 7.79 8.34
CA PHE A 149 -16.48 6.92 7.21
C PHE A 149 -15.19 6.20 6.77
N VAL A 150 -15.21 4.87 6.75
CA VAL A 150 -14.06 4.05 6.36
C VAL A 150 -14.31 3.41 5.02
N GLN A 151 -13.51 3.80 4.03
CA GLN A 151 -13.49 3.25 2.69
C GLN A 151 -12.20 2.46 2.46
N ILE A 152 -12.32 1.27 1.92
CA ILE A 152 -11.22 0.52 1.32
C ILE A 152 -11.42 0.55 -0.19
N LEU A 153 -10.39 0.96 -0.93
CA LEU A 153 -10.38 0.91 -2.39
C LEU A 153 -9.38 -0.16 -2.84
N TYR A 154 -9.89 -1.33 -3.21
CA TYR A 154 -9.08 -2.44 -3.70
C TYR A 154 -8.84 -2.28 -5.20
N VAL A 155 -7.58 -2.11 -5.59
CA VAL A 155 -7.16 -1.97 -6.98
C VAL A 155 -6.58 -3.30 -7.44
N TYR A 156 -7.19 -3.88 -8.47
CA TYR A 156 -6.74 -5.12 -9.07
C TYR A 156 -6.15 -4.90 -10.46
N GLN A 157 -5.05 -5.62 -10.71
CA GLN A 157 -4.43 -5.82 -12.00
C GLN A 157 -4.03 -7.29 -12.10
N ASN A 158 -4.06 -7.83 -13.33
CA ASN A 158 -3.49 -9.14 -13.61
C ASN A 158 -2.03 -9.22 -13.08
N PRO A 159 -1.65 -10.28 -12.33
CA PRO A 159 -0.36 -10.33 -11.66
C PRO A 159 0.84 -10.32 -12.61
N GLN A 160 0.73 -10.88 -13.83
CA GLN A 160 1.81 -10.83 -14.82
C GLN A 160 2.05 -9.39 -15.30
N LEU A 161 0.99 -8.62 -15.57
CA LEU A 161 1.11 -7.20 -15.93
C LEU A 161 1.61 -6.34 -14.77
N ALA A 162 1.04 -6.54 -13.58
CA ALA A 162 1.47 -5.84 -12.38
C ALA A 162 2.97 -6.06 -12.12
N TRP A 163 3.46 -7.29 -12.31
CA TRP A 163 4.88 -7.60 -12.22
C TRP A 163 5.71 -6.91 -13.32
N GLY A 164 5.20 -6.84 -14.54
CA GLY A 164 5.80 -6.05 -15.63
C GLY A 164 6.00 -4.58 -15.23
N PHE A 165 4.99 -3.94 -14.63
CA PHE A 165 5.10 -2.57 -14.13
C PHE A 165 6.08 -2.44 -12.96
N VAL A 166 6.15 -3.42 -12.07
CA VAL A 166 7.15 -3.45 -10.99
C VAL A 166 8.58 -3.45 -11.56
N LYS A 167 8.84 -4.28 -12.58
CA LYS A 167 10.15 -4.34 -13.24
C LYS A 167 10.50 -3.05 -13.99
N ALA A 168 9.54 -2.48 -14.72
CA ALA A 168 9.73 -1.21 -15.41
C ALA A 168 10.06 -0.07 -14.42
N ARG A 169 9.41 -0.06 -13.25
CA ARG A 169 9.72 0.90 -12.19
C ARG A 169 11.08 0.65 -11.54
N GLU A 170 11.48 -0.61 -11.36
CA GLU A 170 12.83 -0.93 -10.87
C GLU A 170 13.91 -0.41 -11.82
N GLU A 171 13.69 -0.49 -13.14
CA GLU A 171 14.60 0.07 -14.15
C GLU A 171 14.63 1.60 -14.13
N ALA A 172 13.49 2.26 -13.97
CA ALA A 172 13.38 3.72 -13.98
C ALA A 172 13.83 4.39 -12.67
N GLU A 173 13.53 3.78 -11.52
CA GLU A 173 13.65 4.39 -10.18
C GLU A 173 14.61 3.63 -9.25
N GLY A 174 15.17 2.50 -9.69
CA GLY A 174 16.05 1.65 -8.89
C GLY A 174 15.35 0.89 -7.76
N ARG A 175 14.03 1.02 -7.59
CA ARG A 175 13.29 0.41 -6.48
C ARG A 175 13.02 -1.08 -6.74
N ARG A 176 13.92 -1.91 -6.22
CA ARG A 176 13.81 -3.37 -6.32
C ARG A 176 12.74 -3.96 -5.40
N ILE A 177 11.84 -4.77 -6.00
CA ILE A 177 10.89 -5.62 -5.26
C ILE A 177 11.20 -7.08 -5.60
N ARG A 178 11.37 -7.90 -4.56
CA ARG A 178 11.61 -9.34 -4.76
C ARG A 178 10.33 -10.05 -5.22
N LYS A 179 10.46 -10.98 -6.15
CA LYS A 179 9.34 -11.79 -6.69
C LYS A 179 8.50 -12.44 -5.59
N ALA A 180 9.14 -13.10 -4.62
CA ALA A 180 8.44 -13.71 -3.48
C ALA A 180 7.60 -12.69 -2.70
N HIS A 181 8.16 -11.52 -2.43
CA HIS A 181 7.44 -10.44 -1.73
C HIS A 181 6.27 -9.88 -2.55
N PHE A 182 6.42 -9.79 -3.88
CA PHE A 182 5.31 -9.43 -4.76
C PHE A 182 4.17 -10.45 -4.69
N ILE A 183 4.49 -11.74 -4.79
CA ILE A 183 3.51 -12.84 -4.74
C ILE A 183 2.80 -12.84 -3.39
N ASP A 184 3.53 -12.69 -2.29
CA ASP A 184 2.98 -12.58 -0.95
C ASP A 184 1.98 -11.43 -0.84
N GLN A 185 2.36 -10.23 -1.32
CA GLN A 185 1.50 -9.05 -1.27
C GLN A 185 0.29 -9.15 -2.21
N TYR A 186 0.41 -9.86 -3.33
CA TYR A 186 -0.71 -10.08 -4.25
C TYR A 186 -1.86 -10.83 -3.57
N PHE A 187 -1.57 -11.98 -2.97
CA PHE A 187 -2.59 -12.77 -2.26
C PHE A 187 -3.04 -12.06 -0.99
N ALA A 188 -2.09 -11.62 -0.16
CA ALA A 188 -2.41 -11.07 1.16
C ALA A 188 -3.27 -9.81 1.08
N ALA A 189 -3.12 -8.96 0.06
CA ALA A 189 -3.96 -7.78 -0.09
C ALA A 189 -5.45 -8.14 -0.26
N ARG A 190 -5.76 -9.20 -1.03
CA ARG A 190 -7.16 -9.65 -1.19
C ARG A 190 -7.68 -10.29 0.11
N ASP A 191 -6.88 -11.16 0.71
CA ASP A 191 -7.26 -11.88 1.92
C ASP A 191 -7.59 -10.91 3.07
N VAL A 192 -6.76 -9.88 3.24
CA VAL A 192 -6.97 -8.84 4.26
C VAL A 192 -8.26 -8.06 4.01
N VAL A 193 -8.54 -7.65 2.77
CA VAL A 193 -9.76 -6.89 2.44
C VAL A 193 -11.01 -7.72 2.73
N ASN A 194 -11.03 -8.97 2.27
CA ASN A 194 -12.14 -9.89 2.53
C ASN A 194 -12.32 -10.16 4.03
N ALA A 195 -11.23 -10.39 4.76
CA ALA A 195 -11.27 -10.62 6.20
C ALA A 195 -11.85 -9.41 6.96
N LEU A 196 -11.43 -8.19 6.60
CA LEU A 196 -11.96 -6.97 7.22
C LEU A 196 -13.42 -6.72 6.86
N LYS A 197 -13.82 -6.97 5.60
CA LYS A 197 -15.23 -6.83 5.20
C LYS A 197 -16.13 -7.81 5.94
N LEU A 198 -15.65 -9.03 6.16
CA LEU A 198 -16.34 -10.01 7.01
C LEU A 198 -16.39 -9.58 8.48
N GLU A 199 -15.29 -9.03 9.00
CA GLU A 199 -15.16 -8.64 10.42
C GLU A 199 -16.02 -7.41 10.77
N TYR A 200 -16.06 -6.39 9.90
CA TYR A 200 -16.71 -5.11 10.17
C TYR A 200 -18.03 -4.89 9.41
N GLY A 201 -18.38 -5.76 8.46
CA GLY A 201 -19.67 -5.71 7.77
C GLY A 201 -19.98 -4.35 7.14
N SER A 202 -21.07 -3.73 7.58
CA SER A 202 -21.54 -2.41 7.10
C SER A 202 -20.73 -1.23 7.65
N ASP A 203 -19.91 -1.43 8.69
CA ASP A 203 -19.11 -0.34 9.27
C ASP A 203 -17.99 0.11 8.34
N ILE A 204 -17.60 -0.74 7.37
CA ILE A 204 -16.64 -0.39 6.32
C ILE A 204 -17.22 -0.58 4.92
N HIS A 205 -16.77 0.27 4.01
CA HIS A 205 -17.12 0.21 2.59
C HIS A 205 -15.93 -0.31 1.81
N VAL A 206 -16.19 -1.17 0.82
CA VAL A 206 -15.15 -1.74 -0.03
C VAL A 206 -15.57 -1.51 -1.47
N ASP A 207 -14.70 -0.85 -2.21
CA ASP A 207 -14.88 -0.65 -3.65
C ASP A 207 -13.77 -1.38 -4.39
N LEU A 208 -14.11 -1.90 -5.56
CA LEU A 208 -13.20 -2.58 -6.45
C LEU A 208 -12.94 -1.72 -7.68
N LEU A 209 -11.66 -1.46 -7.95
CA LEU A 209 -11.18 -0.86 -9.18
C LEU A 209 -10.42 -1.90 -10.02
N LEU A 210 -10.99 -2.22 -11.17
CA LEU A 210 -10.44 -3.14 -12.17
C LEU A 210 -9.76 -2.33 -13.30
N LYS A 211 -8.46 -2.55 -13.49
CA LYS A 211 -7.73 -1.99 -14.64
C LYS A 211 -7.70 -2.99 -15.79
N HIS A 212 -8.31 -2.64 -16.92
CA HIS A 212 -8.22 -3.41 -18.16
C HIS A 212 -6.87 -3.17 -18.88
N ILE A 213 -6.46 -4.15 -19.68
CA ILE A 213 -5.18 -4.16 -20.43
C ILE A 213 -5.26 -3.29 -21.69
N ASP A 214 -6.45 -3.13 -22.23
CA ASP A 214 -6.72 -2.60 -23.57
C ASP A 214 -7.12 -1.11 -23.59
N ASN A 215 -6.82 -0.35 -22.53
CA ASN A 215 -7.23 1.06 -22.37
C ASN A 215 -8.76 1.30 -22.50
N SER A 216 -9.60 0.25 -22.49
CA SER A 216 -11.06 0.37 -22.70
C SER A 216 -11.82 0.98 -21.52
N GLY A 217 -11.14 1.28 -20.41
CA GLY A 217 -11.71 1.94 -19.25
C GLY A 217 -11.29 1.29 -17.93
N ARG A 218 -11.51 2.01 -16.82
CA ARG A 218 -11.43 1.45 -15.47
C ARG A 218 -12.82 0.94 -15.11
N LEU A 219 -12.96 -0.35 -14.82
CA LEU A 219 -14.23 -0.87 -14.29
C LEU A 219 -14.26 -0.62 -12.78
N TYR A 220 -15.21 0.18 -12.33
CA TYR A 220 -15.42 0.48 -10.92
C TYR A 220 -16.67 -0.26 -10.42
N LYS A 221 -16.56 -0.93 -9.27
CA LYS A 221 -17.68 -1.56 -8.58
C LYS A 221 -17.73 -1.05 -7.15
N ALA A 222 -18.81 -0.36 -6.80
CA ALA A 222 -19.04 0.14 -5.45
C ALA A 222 -19.62 -0.95 -4.54
N GLY A 223 -19.32 -0.89 -3.24
CA GLY A 223 -20.03 -1.64 -2.21
C GLY A 223 -19.91 -3.17 -2.34
N VAL A 224 -18.70 -3.66 -2.60
CA VAL A 224 -18.41 -5.08 -2.75
C VAL A 224 -18.38 -5.79 -1.39
N ASP A 225 -19.13 -6.87 -1.25
CA ASP A 225 -19.10 -7.73 -0.05
C ASP A 225 -17.91 -8.71 -0.06
N LYS A 226 -17.58 -9.26 -1.22
CA LYS A 226 -16.47 -10.18 -1.41
C LYS A 226 -15.81 -9.96 -2.77
N ILE A 227 -14.49 -9.75 -2.79
CA ILE A 227 -13.74 -9.48 -4.02
C ILE A 227 -13.87 -10.65 -5.01
N ASP A 228 -13.89 -11.88 -4.52
CA ASP A 228 -13.92 -13.11 -5.32
C ASP A 228 -15.18 -13.26 -6.19
N TYR A 229 -16.29 -12.61 -5.83
CA TYR A 229 -17.51 -12.61 -6.66
C TYR A 229 -17.36 -11.77 -7.93
N HIS A 230 -16.34 -10.92 -7.98
CA HIS A 230 -16.06 -10.07 -9.14
C HIS A 230 -14.76 -10.45 -9.83
N ILE A 231 -13.80 -10.98 -9.06
CA ILE A 231 -12.49 -11.42 -9.54
C ILE A 231 -12.16 -12.75 -8.87
N PRO A 232 -12.66 -13.87 -9.42
CA PRO A 232 -12.28 -15.18 -8.93
C PRO A 232 -10.75 -15.33 -9.00
N GLU A 233 -10.13 -15.86 -7.95
CA GLU A 233 -8.70 -16.16 -8.01
C GLU A 233 -8.44 -17.26 -9.04
N ARG A 234 -7.52 -17.00 -9.97
CA ARG A 234 -7.15 -17.93 -11.06
C ARG A 234 -5.70 -18.37 -10.97
N HIS A 235 -4.96 -17.88 -9.98
CA HIS A 235 -3.55 -18.14 -9.81
C HIS A 235 -3.30 -18.81 -8.47
N THR A 236 -2.42 -19.82 -8.46
CA THR A 236 -1.79 -20.29 -7.24
C THR A 236 -0.43 -19.62 -7.03
N ARG A 237 0.11 -19.72 -5.81
CA ARG A 237 1.48 -19.26 -5.53
C ARG A 237 2.50 -19.94 -6.44
N ALA A 238 2.38 -21.27 -6.63
CA ALA A 238 3.26 -22.04 -7.51
C ALA A 238 3.18 -21.55 -8.97
N ASP A 239 1.98 -21.26 -9.48
CA ASP A 239 1.80 -20.76 -10.84
C ASP A 239 2.47 -19.40 -11.03
N LEU A 240 2.33 -18.48 -10.06
CA LEU A 240 2.98 -17.18 -10.11
C LEU A 240 4.51 -17.31 -9.96
N GLU A 241 5.00 -18.22 -9.13
CA GLU A 241 6.43 -18.46 -9.01
C GLU A 241 7.03 -18.94 -10.34
N ALA A 242 6.34 -19.82 -11.07
CA ALA A 242 6.78 -20.33 -12.37
C ALA A 242 6.64 -19.28 -13.50
N THR A 243 5.54 -18.53 -13.52
CA THR A 243 5.23 -17.62 -14.64
C THR A 243 5.91 -16.25 -14.53
N LEU A 244 6.20 -15.77 -13.31
CA LEU A 244 6.78 -14.44 -13.11
C LEU A 244 8.31 -14.36 -13.34
N GLU A 245 8.95 -15.45 -13.77
CA GLU A 245 10.35 -15.48 -14.21
C GLU A 245 10.51 -15.37 -15.74
N LEU A 246 9.43 -15.58 -16.50
CA LEU A 246 9.43 -15.59 -17.96
C LEU A 246 9.06 -14.23 -18.53
N SER A 247 9.89 -13.22 -18.30
CA SER A 247 9.87 -12.03 -19.15
C SER A 247 11.20 -11.28 -19.06
N SER A 248 12.25 -11.94 -19.55
CA SER A 248 13.35 -11.30 -20.26
C SER A 248 13.16 -11.56 -21.76
N GLY A 249 12.71 -10.53 -22.47
CA GLY A 249 12.89 -10.39 -23.92
C GLY A 249 12.21 -11.41 -24.84
N ALA A 250 10.99 -11.11 -25.25
CA ALA A 250 10.58 -11.37 -26.63
C ALA A 250 10.38 -10.01 -27.29
N LYS A 251 11.49 -9.38 -27.70
CA LYS A 251 11.44 -8.41 -28.79
C LYS A 251 11.58 -9.23 -30.07
N SER A 252 10.55 -9.15 -30.91
CA SER A 252 10.57 -9.48 -32.33
C SER A 252 11.77 -8.85 -33.04
#